data_AF-A0AAD7RPQ1-F1
#
_entry.id   AF-A0AAD7RPQ1-F1
#
_cell.length_a   1.000
_cell.length_b   1.000
_cell.length_c   1.000
_cell.angle_alpha   90.00
_cell.angle_beta   90.00
_cell.angle_gamma   90.00
#
_symmetry.space_group_name_H-M   'P 1'
#
loop_
_entity.id
_entity.type
_entity.pdbx_description
1 polymer ?
#
loop_
_entity_poly.entity_id
_entity_poly.type
_entity_poly.pdbx_seq_one_letter_code
_entity_poly.pdbx_strand_id
1 'polypeptide(L)'
;MFLVAECKTPKLRERLNNKQLYVASEESCLHITKDQWAEVAGLQSNHEEADTRMILHAAHAAEEGYSAVVVTADDTDVFLLCLAFSADISCLLFQNCGTKNHVRYLDITKLCQALGDWEGRGKLRALKLIMRSEHFQ
;
A
#
# COMPACT_ATOMS: atom_id res chain seq x y z
N MET A 1 -5.64 -14.16 13.43
CA MET A 1 -4.27 -14.34 12.87
C MET A 1 -3.16 -14.11 13.92
N PHE A 2 -2.13 -14.96 14.00
CA PHE A 2 -1.06 -14.92 15.02
C PHE A 2 -0.22 -13.62 15.02
N LEU A 3 0.07 -13.08 13.83
CA LEU A 3 0.90 -11.88 13.68
C LEU A 3 0.25 -10.63 14.27
N VAL A 4 -1.06 -10.44 14.11
CA VAL A 4 -1.78 -9.31 14.71
C VAL A 4 -1.70 -9.32 16.23
N ALA A 5 -1.83 -10.49 16.85
CA ALA A 5 -1.72 -10.64 18.29
C ALA A 5 -0.30 -10.29 18.76
N GLU A 6 0.73 -10.73 18.03
CA GLU A 6 2.13 -10.36 18.30
C GLU A 6 2.35 -8.85 18.16
N CYS A 7 1.71 -8.21 17.17
CA CYS A 7 1.83 -6.77 16.97
C CYS A 7 1.27 -5.92 18.10
N LYS A 8 0.32 -6.45 18.88
CA LYS A 8 -0.25 -5.77 20.06
C LYS A 8 0.65 -5.87 21.30
N THR A 9 1.70 -6.70 21.27
CA THR A 9 2.58 -6.90 22.43
C THR A 9 3.41 -5.65 22.76
N PRO A 10 3.66 -5.36 24.05
CA PRO A 10 4.51 -4.24 24.45
C PRO A 10 5.91 -4.30 23.82
N LYS A 11 6.47 -5.51 23.69
CA LYS A 11 7.79 -5.75 23.12
C LYS A 11 7.91 -5.27 21.67
N LEU A 12 6.89 -5.46 20.83
CA LEU A 12 6.92 -4.93 19.47
C LEU A 12 6.70 -3.41 19.47
N ARG A 13 5.76 -2.92 20.29
CA ARG A 13 5.44 -1.49 20.37
C ARG A 13 6.63 -0.63 20.84
N GLU A 14 7.44 -1.14 21.77
CA GLU A 14 8.70 -0.49 22.17
C GLU A 14 9.71 -0.39 21.02
N ARG A 15 9.73 -1.36 20.10
CA ARG A 15 10.62 -1.35 18.93
C ARG A 15 10.19 -0.35 17.85
N LEU A 16 8.94 0.10 17.87
CA LEU A 16 8.44 1.07 16.89
C LEU A 16 9.05 2.46 17.11
N ASN A 17 9.41 2.82 18.34
CA ASN A 17 9.92 4.15 18.68
C ASN A 17 8.99 5.27 18.18
N ASN A 18 9.42 6.04 17.18
CA ASN A 18 8.66 7.11 16.52
C ASN A 18 8.01 6.69 15.20
N LYS A 19 7.99 5.39 14.90
CA LYS A 19 7.37 4.82 13.70
C LYS A 19 5.93 4.41 13.97
N GLN A 20 5.14 4.43 12.92
CA GLN A 20 3.79 3.92 12.89
C GLN A 20 3.76 2.64 12.06
N LEU A 21 2.95 1.67 12.48
CA LEU A 21 2.78 0.40 11.79
C LEU A 21 1.31 0.23 11.43
N TYR A 22 1.04 -0.08 10.17
CA TYR A 22 -0.28 -0.46 9.68
C TYR A 22 -0.26 -1.95 9.33
N VAL A 23 -1.23 -2.71 9.82
CA VAL A 23 -1.31 -4.16 9.62
C VAL A 23 -2.69 -4.50 9.07
N ALA A 24 -2.76 -4.87 7.80
CA ALA A 24 -3.94 -5.48 7.21
C ALA A 24 -4.13 -6.91 7.74
N SER A 25 -5.35 -7.23 8.17
CA SER A 25 -5.73 -8.55 8.67
C SER A 25 -7.19 -8.82 8.37
N GLU A 26 -7.43 -9.86 7.58
CA GLU A 26 -8.78 -10.22 7.11
C GLU A 26 -9.41 -8.99 6.45
N GLU A 27 -10.52 -8.48 7.00
CA GLU A 27 -11.23 -7.30 6.47
C GLU A 27 -10.81 -5.97 7.13
N SER A 28 -9.97 -6.04 8.15
CA SER A 28 -9.61 -4.90 9.00
C SER A 28 -8.18 -4.44 8.78
N CYS A 29 -7.89 -3.20 9.14
CA CYS A 29 -6.53 -2.70 9.24
C CYS A 29 -6.29 -2.07 10.61
N LEU A 30 -5.19 -2.46 11.26
CA LEU A 30 -4.78 -1.93 12.55
C LEU A 30 -3.66 -0.92 12.38
N HIS A 31 -3.86 0.29 12.92
CA HIS A 31 -2.81 1.25 13.18
C HIS A 31 -2.23 1.01 14.56
N ILE A 32 -0.91 0.89 14.64
CA ILE A 32 -0.18 0.58 15.85
C ILE A 32 0.94 1.61 16.00
N THR A 33 0.96 2.23 17.17
CA THR A 33 2.00 3.13 17.62
C THR A 33 2.66 2.56 18.87
N LYS A 34 3.65 3.26 19.42
CA LYS A 34 4.27 2.88 20.69
C LYS A 34 3.23 2.79 21.83
N ASP A 35 2.31 3.74 21.89
CA ASP A 35 1.44 3.91 23.06
C ASP A 35 0.09 3.22 22.89
N GLN A 36 -0.45 3.21 21.67
CA GLN A 36 -1.80 2.74 21.38
C GLN A 36 -1.90 1.98 20.05
N TRP A 37 -3.02 1.28 19.89
CA TRP A 37 -3.44 0.68 18.63
C TRP A 37 -4.94 0.90 18.42
N ALA A 38 -5.36 1.07 17.17
CA ALA A 38 -6.75 1.27 16.78
C ALA A 38 -6.99 0.72 15.37
N GLU A 39 -8.25 0.41 15.04
CA GLU A 39 -8.64 0.08 13.67
C GLU A 39 -8.76 1.34 12.80
N VAL A 40 -8.40 1.23 11.53
CA VAL A 40 -8.46 2.32 10.55
C VAL A 40 -9.55 2.01 9.55
N ALA A 41 -10.70 2.67 9.69
CA ALA A 41 -11.86 2.45 8.84
C ALA A 41 -11.57 2.66 7.34
N GLY A 42 -10.76 3.67 7.00
CA GLY A 42 -10.36 3.96 5.61
C GLY A 42 -9.44 2.91 4.96
N LEU A 43 -8.97 1.92 5.73
CA LEU A 43 -8.12 0.83 5.26
C LEU A 43 -8.79 -0.54 5.40
N GLN A 44 -10.09 -0.58 5.70
CA GLN A 44 -10.87 -1.82 5.67
C GLN A 44 -11.04 -2.29 4.23
N SER A 45 -10.89 -3.59 3.99
CA SER A 45 -10.91 -4.14 2.64
C SER A 45 -11.21 -5.63 2.65
N ASN A 46 -12.13 -6.09 1.80
CA ASN A 46 -12.42 -7.52 1.62
C ASN A 46 -11.50 -8.20 0.59
N HIS A 47 -10.54 -7.46 0.01
CA HIS A 47 -9.58 -8.02 -0.92
C HIS A 47 -8.66 -9.00 -0.22
N GLU A 48 -8.57 -10.24 -0.72
CA GLU A 48 -7.75 -11.31 -0.15
C GLU A 48 -6.24 -11.07 -0.35
N GLU A 49 -5.87 -10.54 -1.51
CA GLU A 49 -4.50 -10.33 -1.98
C GLU A 49 -3.77 -9.18 -1.26
N ALA A 50 -2.55 -9.44 -0.78
CA ALA A 50 -1.79 -8.48 0.01
C ALA A 50 -1.22 -7.32 -0.83
N ASP A 51 -0.78 -7.62 -2.03
CA ASP A 51 -0.27 -6.71 -3.05
C ASP A 51 -1.31 -5.65 -3.44
N THR A 52 -2.57 -6.01 -3.62
CA THR A 52 -3.64 -5.02 -3.84
C THR A 52 -3.86 -4.14 -2.61
N ARG A 53 -3.87 -4.73 -1.40
CA ARG A 53 -3.98 -3.95 -0.15
C ARG A 53 -2.81 -2.99 0.06
N MET A 54 -1.61 -3.31 -0.43
CA MET A 54 -0.46 -2.38 -0.37
C MET A 54 -0.72 -1.08 -1.15
N ILE A 55 -1.46 -1.14 -2.26
CA ILE A 55 -1.84 0.05 -3.03
C ILE A 55 -2.85 0.90 -2.26
N LEU A 56 -3.82 0.28 -1.58
CA LEU A 56 -4.75 0.97 -0.69
C LEU A 56 -4.00 1.72 0.42
N HIS A 57 -2.99 1.09 1.02
CA HIS A 57 -2.11 1.76 1.99
C HIS A 57 -1.33 2.93 1.40
N ALA A 58 -0.85 2.82 0.16
CA ALA A 58 -0.14 3.90 -0.52
C ALA A 58 -1.05 5.11 -0.78
N ALA A 59 -2.28 4.87 -1.24
CA ALA A 59 -3.29 5.91 -1.43
C ALA A 59 -3.64 6.60 -0.10
N HIS A 60 -3.91 5.82 0.95
CA HIS A 60 -4.18 6.36 2.28
C HIS A 60 -3.02 7.21 2.82
N ALA A 61 -1.77 6.79 2.63
CA ALA A 61 -0.61 7.61 3.02
C ALA A 61 -0.57 8.94 2.24
N ALA A 62 -0.91 8.95 0.95
CA ALA A 62 -1.00 10.20 0.21
C ALA A 62 -2.09 11.13 0.78
N GLU A 63 -3.25 10.58 1.13
CA GLU A 63 -4.38 11.31 1.75
C GLU A 63 -4.02 11.88 3.14
N GLU A 64 -3.23 11.15 3.93
CA GLU A 64 -2.69 11.61 5.22
C GLU A 64 -1.59 12.68 5.06
N GLY A 65 -1.27 13.09 3.83
CA GLY A 65 -0.37 14.20 3.53
C GLY A 65 1.10 13.82 3.37
N TYR A 66 1.42 12.52 3.25
CA TYR A 66 2.78 12.11 2.95
C TYR A 66 3.16 12.49 1.51
N SER A 67 4.31 13.14 1.33
CA SER A 67 4.77 13.59 0.01
C SER A 67 5.28 12.47 -0.89
N ALA A 68 5.61 11.31 -0.31
CA ALA A 68 6.16 10.18 -1.03
C ALA A 68 5.87 8.85 -0.31
N VAL A 69 5.65 7.80 -1.10
CA VAL A 69 5.50 6.41 -0.65
C VAL A 69 6.50 5.52 -1.37
N VAL A 70 7.14 4.63 -0.61
CA VAL A 70 8.03 3.59 -1.14
C VAL A 70 7.36 2.23 -0.95
N VAL A 71 6.96 1.62 -2.05
CA VAL A 71 6.45 0.25 -2.08
C VAL A 71 7.64 -0.71 -2.13
N THR A 72 7.74 -1.58 -1.13
CA THR A 72 8.82 -2.58 -1.06
C THR A 72 8.24 -3.97 -1.26
N ALA A 73 8.36 -4.48 -2.49
CA ALA A 73 8.05 -5.84 -2.87
C ALA A 73 8.96 -6.25 -4.03
N ASP A 74 9.37 -7.51 -4.06
CA ASP A 74 10.15 -8.06 -5.17
C ASP A 74 9.24 -8.57 -6.31
N ASP A 75 7.93 -8.61 -6.07
CA ASP A 75 6.94 -9.16 -6.99
C ASP A 75 6.62 -8.20 -8.15
N THR A 76 6.51 -8.77 -9.36
CA THR A 76 6.28 -7.99 -10.59
C THR A 76 4.85 -7.49 -10.69
N ASP A 77 3.87 -8.21 -10.13
CA ASP A 77 2.48 -7.78 -10.05
C ASP A 77 2.33 -6.52 -9.20
N VAL A 78 3.00 -6.41 -8.05
CA VAL A 78 3.04 -5.19 -7.21
C VAL A 78 3.59 -4.01 -8.00
N PHE A 79 4.65 -4.23 -8.80
CA PHE A 79 5.19 -3.19 -9.67
C PHE A 79 4.18 -2.72 -10.72
N LEU A 80 3.48 -3.66 -11.37
CA LEU A 80 2.44 -3.35 -12.34
C LEU A 80 1.24 -2.65 -11.70
N LEU A 81 0.88 -3.02 -10.47
CA LEU A 81 -0.13 -2.32 -9.68
C LEU A 81 0.30 -0.88 -9.39
N CYS A 82 1.55 -0.64 -8.98
CA CYS A 82 2.06 0.72 -8.77
C CYS A 82 1.95 1.56 -10.05
N LEU A 83 2.31 1.02 -11.21
CA LEU A 83 2.16 1.69 -12.50
C LEU A 83 0.70 1.95 -12.87
N ALA A 84 -0.19 1.00 -12.58
CA ALA A 84 -1.60 1.11 -12.91
C ALA A 84 -2.29 2.23 -12.12
N PHE A 85 -1.98 2.34 -10.83
CA PHE A 85 -2.64 3.24 -9.86
C PHE A 85 -1.84 4.51 -9.54
N SER A 86 -0.67 4.73 -10.14
CA SER A 86 0.15 5.93 -9.85
C SER A 86 -0.58 7.25 -10.12
N ALA A 87 -1.60 7.28 -11.00
CA ALA A 87 -2.38 8.48 -11.27
C ALA A 87 -3.42 8.78 -10.17
N ASP A 88 -3.85 7.75 -9.45
CA ASP A 88 -4.85 7.83 -8.39
C ASP A 88 -4.21 8.13 -7.01
N ILE A 89 -2.89 7.93 -6.89
CA ILE A 89 -2.12 8.21 -5.67
C ILE A 89 -1.52 9.62 -5.77
N SER A 90 -1.99 10.54 -4.93
CA SER A 90 -1.66 11.97 -4.96
C SER A 90 -0.29 12.33 -4.37
N CYS A 91 0.67 11.39 -4.35
CA CYS A 91 2.04 11.60 -3.88
C CYS A 91 3.07 10.97 -4.82
N LEU A 92 4.36 11.21 -4.58
CA LEU A 92 5.42 10.52 -5.32
C LEU A 92 5.42 9.03 -4.96
N LEU A 93 5.43 8.17 -5.97
CA LEU A 93 5.43 6.72 -5.79
C LEU A 93 6.75 6.12 -6.25
N PHE A 94 7.36 5.31 -5.39
CA PHE A 94 8.62 4.62 -5.67
C PHE A 94 8.47 3.12 -5.43
N GLN A 95 9.09 2.30 -6.28
CA GLN A 95 9.27 0.87 -6.02
C GLN A 95 10.70 0.62 -5.57
N ASN A 96 10.88 -0.11 -4.48
CA ASN A 96 12.18 -0.66 -4.11
C ASN A 96 12.46 -1.91 -4.95
N CYS A 97 13.53 -1.90 -5.74
CA CYS A 97 13.94 -2.96 -6.66
C CYS A 97 15.35 -3.49 -6.35
N GLY A 98 15.71 -3.59 -5.07
CA GLY A 98 17.07 -3.92 -4.66
C GLY A 98 17.17 -4.96 -3.56
N THR A 99 18.24 -5.75 -3.60
CA THR A 99 18.58 -6.69 -2.53
C THR A 99 19.28 -5.96 -1.38
N LYS A 100 19.45 -6.63 -0.22
CA LYS A 100 20.01 -6.03 1.01
C LYS A 100 21.32 -5.25 0.82
N ASN A 101 22.14 -5.57 -0.19
CA ASN A 101 23.41 -4.89 -0.45
C ASN A 101 23.33 -3.80 -1.53
N HIS A 102 22.27 -3.76 -2.35
CA HIS A 102 22.11 -2.80 -3.44
C HIS A 102 20.64 -2.40 -3.59
N VAL A 103 20.18 -1.54 -2.68
CA VAL A 103 18.85 -0.93 -2.73
C VAL A 103 18.79 0.08 -3.87
N ARG A 104 17.81 -0.06 -4.76
CA ARG A 104 17.53 0.88 -5.85
C ARG A 104 16.06 1.25 -5.78
N TYR A 105 15.76 2.53 -5.89
CA TYR A 105 14.38 3.03 -5.94
C TYR A 105 14.06 3.45 -7.37
N LEU A 106 13.03 2.83 -7.94
CA LEU A 106 12.48 3.25 -9.22
C LEU A 106 11.38 4.27 -8.99
N ASP A 107 11.49 5.44 -9.62
CA ASP A 107 10.48 6.49 -9.59
C ASP A 107 9.33 6.14 -10.53
N ILE A 108 8.24 5.64 -9.97
CA ILE A 108 7.05 5.19 -10.71
C ILE A 108 6.34 6.40 -11.30
N THR A 109 6.25 7.49 -10.55
CA THR A 109 5.61 8.73 -11.01
C THR A 109 6.29 9.27 -12.28
N LYS A 110 7.63 9.34 -12.29
CA LYS A 110 8.39 9.73 -13.49
C LYS A 110 8.26 8.71 -14.62
N LEU A 111 8.25 7.41 -14.30
CA LEU A 111 8.08 6.37 -15.31
C LEU A 111 6.72 6.48 -16.01
N CYS A 112 5.63 6.69 -15.28
CA CYS A 112 4.31 6.95 -15.84
C CYS A 112 4.29 8.21 -16.71
N GLN A 113 4.94 9.30 -16.27
CA GLN A 113 5.06 10.53 -17.08
C GLN A 113 5.82 10.28 -18.39
N ALA A 114 6.90 9.49 -18.35
CA ALA A 114 7.73 9.18 -19.51
C ALA A 114 7.06 8.21 -20.50
N LEU A 115 6.28 7.26 -19.99
CA LEU A 115 5.50 6.32 -20.81
C LEU A 115 4.28 7.00 -21.47
N GLY A 116 3.91 8.20 -21.01
CA GLY A 116 2.69 8.88 -21.42
C GLY A 116 1.46 8.21 -20.84
N ASP A 117 0.28 8.75 -21.17
CA ASP A 117 -0.98 8.15 -20.76
C ASP A 117 -1.12 6.80 -21.49
N TRP A 118 -0.74 5.71 -20.82
CA TRP A 118 -0.99 4.36 -21.29
C TRP A 118 -2.50 4.12 -21.17
N GLU A 119 -3.26 4.71 -22.09
CA GLU A 119 -4.70 4.62 -22.23
C GLU A 119 -5.07 3.25 -22.85
N GLY A 120 -4.50 2.18 -22.29
CA GLY A 120 -4.81 0.81 -22.63
C GLY A 120 -6.16 0.46 -21.99
N ARG A 121 -7.15 0.14 -22.82
CA ARG A 121 -8.53 -0.29 -22.49
C ARG A 121 -8.69 -1.37 -21.39
N GLY A 122 -7.60 -1.92 -20.86
CA GLY A 122 -7.55 -2.84 -19.72
C GLY A 122 -7.64 -2.17 -18.34
N LYS A 123 -7.18 -0.91 -18.17
CA LYS A 123 -7.20 -0.19 -16.88
C LYS A 123 -8.61 -0.15 -16.29
N LEU A 124 -9.58 0.36 -17.05
CA LEU A 124 -10.98 0.51 -16.58
C LEU A 124 -11.71 -0.81 -16.35
N ARG A 125 -11.29 -1.93 -16.96
CA ARG A 125 -11.91 -3.25 -16.74
C ARG A 125 -11.34 -3.96 -15.52
N ALA A 126 -10.03 -3.88 -15.30
CA ALA A 126 -9.41 -4.36 -14.07
C ALA A 126 -9.86 -3.50 -12.88
N LEU A 127 -9.86 -2.17 -13.02
CA LEU A 127 -10.45 -1.23 -12.06
C LEU A 127 -11.92 -1.53 -11.79
N LYS A 128 -12.76 -1.72 -12.83
CA LYS A 128 -14.16 -2.12 -12.61
C LYS A 128 -14.32 -3.55 -12.08
N LEU A 129 -13.32 -4.43 -12.11
CA LEU A 129 -13.42 -5.75 -11.47
C LEU A 129 -12.98 -5.66 -10.00
N ILE A 130 -11.87 -4.96 -9.74
CA ILE A 130 -11.31 -4.73 -8.41
C ILE A 130 -12.23 -3.81 -7.58
N MET A 131 -12.83 -2.79 -8.20
CA MET A 131 -13.80 -1.89 -7.54
C MET A 131 -15.26 -2.38 -7.64
N ARG A 132 -15.63 -3.35 -8.50
CA ARG A 132 -17.00 -3.94 -8.46
C ARG A 132 -17.16 -5.06 -7.44
N SER A 133 -16.10 -5.55 -6.82
CA SER A 133 -16.25 -6.28 -5.56
C SER A 133 -16.69 -5.37 -4.41
N GLU A 134 -16.75 -4.05 -4.62
CA GLU A 134 -17.29 -3.04 -3.72
C GLU A 134 -18.75 -2.70 -4.05
N HIS A 135 -19.67 -3.66 -3.90
CA HIS A 135 -21.03 -3.24 -3.55
C HIS A 135 -21.02 -2.84 -2.08
N PHE A 136 -20.86 -1.53 -1.85
CA PHE A 136 -21.20 -0.86 -0.61
C PHE A 136 -22.70 -1.09 -0.31
N GLN A 137 -22.99 -2.08 0.54
CA GLN A 137 -24.16 -2.18 1.41
C GLN A 137 -23.76 -2.92 2.69
#